data_AF-A0A9D2LWR1-F1
#
_entry.id   AF-A0A9D2LWR1-F1
#
_cell.length_a   1.000
_cell.length_b   1.000
_cell.length_c   1.000
_cell.angle_alpha   90.00
_cell.angle_beta   90.00
_cell.angle_gamma   90.00
#
_symmetry.space_group_name_H-M   'P 1'
#
loop_
_entity.id
_entity.type
_entity.pdbx_description
1 polymer ?
#
loop_
_entity_poly.entity_id
_entity_poly.type
_entity_poly.pdbx_seq_one_letter_code
_entity_poly.pdbx_strand_id
1 'polypeptide(L)'
;MYHLKLVKGLSYFGVVAATRKNPDVYVKDKATADRALATGYFRLVDGKEETPEPVPEKKAYTKEELDAMTIIQLREAATKAGIKDTKALKRADLTNNILWAQGDYSTGSPTMIDLQKEI
;
A
#
# COMPACT_ATOMS: atom_id res chain seq x y z
N MET A 1 19.31 10.93 -15.46
CA MET A 1 18.87 9.81 -16.32
C MET A 1 17.37 9.71 -16.15
N TYR A 2 16.61 9.80 -17.23
CA TYR A 2 15.15 9.81 -17.23
C TYR A 2 14.64 8.39 -17.46
N HIS A 3 13.78 7.91 -16.58
CA HIS A 3 13.10 6.63 -16.73
C HIS A 3 11.69 6.89 -17.25
N LEU A 4 11.38 6.24 -18.37
CA LEU A 4 10.12 6.34 -19.07
C LEU A 4 9.49 4.96 -19.11
N LYS A 5 8.22 4.85 -18.81
CA LYS A 5 7.47 3.59 -18.91
C LYS A 5 6.41 3.68 -19.98
N LEU A 6 6.41 2.69 -20.88
CA LEU A 6 5.37 2.53 -21.88
C LEU A 6 4.05 2.17 -21.18
N VAL A 7 3.07 3.08 -21.24
CA VAL A 7 1.75 2.88 -20.62
C VAL A 7 0.66 2.56 -21.64
N LYS A 8 0.93 2.82 -22.93
CA LYS A 8 -0.04 2.66 -24.01
C LYS A 8 0.57 1.87 -25.16
N GLY A 9 -0.16 0.88 -25.67
CA GLY A 9 0.28 0.05 -26.80
C GLY A 9 1.08 -1.20 -26.40
N LEU A 10 1.17 -2.15 -27.32
CA LEU A 10 1.92 -3.41 -27.15
C LEU A 10 3.42 -3.23 -27.40
N SER A 11 3.76 -2.28 -28.26
CA SER A 11 5.11 -1.89 -28.61
C SER A 11 5.11 -0.46 -29.14
N TYR A 12 6.24 0.21 -28.98
CA TYR A 12 6.50 1.53 -29.52
C TYR A 12 7.93 1.57 -30.07
N PHE A 13 8.06 1.95 -31.34
CA PHE A 13 9.33 2.11 -32.02
C PHE A 13 9.34 3.49 -32.69
N GLY A 14 9.94 4.47 -32.01
CA GLY A 14 10.05 5.84 -32.51
C GLY A 14 11.30 6.49 -31.96
N VAL A 15 11.10 7.59 -31.22
CA VAL A 15 12.18 8.30 -30.51
C VAL A 15 12.90 7.40 -29.49
N VAL A 16 12.18 6.42 -28.94
CA VAL A 16 12.68 5.35 -28.08
C VAL A 16 12.04 4.02 -28.50
N ALA A 17 12.65 2.90 -28.11
CA ALA A 17 12.11 1.57 -28.34
C ALA A 17 11.64 0.96 -27.02
N ALA A 18 10.37 0.59 -26.94
CA ALA A 18 9.77 -0.05 -25.78
C ALA A 18 8.78 -1.14 -26.21
N THR A 19 8.67 -2.20 -25.42
CA THR A 19 7.74 -3.30 -25.71
C THR A 19 7.00 -3.70 -24.45
N ARG A 20 5.87 -4.42 -24.56
CA ARG A 20 5.17 -4.95 -23.39
C ARG A 20 6.06 -5.83 -22.50
N LYS A 21 7.06 -6.53 -23.07
CA LYS A 21 8.01 -7.34 -22.31
C LYS A 21 9.03 -6.47 -21.55
N ASN A 22 9.44 -5.36 -22.16
CA ASN A 22 10.37 -4.39 -21.59
C ASN A 22 9.79 -2.97 -21.78
N PRO A 23 8.83 -2.57 -20.93
CA PRO A 23 8.15 -1.28 -21.06
C PRO A 23 9.01 -0.13 -20.53
N ASP A 24 10.04 -0.45 -19.75
CA ASP A 24 10.94 0.50 -19.13
C ASP A 24 12.06 0.92 -20.10
N VAL A 25 12.18 2.22 -20.28
CA VAL A 25 13.16 2.87 -21.15
C VAL A 25 13.94 3.88 -20.34
N TYR A 26 15.26 3.82 -20.45
CA TYR A 26 16.15 4.76 -19.77
C TYR A 26 16.85 5.65 -20.78
N VAL A 27 16.70 6.97 -20.62
CA VAL A 27 17.21 7.98 -21.54
C VAL A 27 18.09 8.95 -20.77
N LYS A 28 19.28 9.26 -21.28
CA LYS A 28 20.18 10.25 -20.66
C LYS A 28 19.79 11.68 -21.04
N ASP A 29 19.28 11.85 -22.25
CA ASP A 29 18.95 13.13 -22.84
C ASP A 29 17.52 13.61 -22.51
N LYS A 30 17.41 14.85 -22.05
CA LYS A 30 16.12 15.44 -21.65
C LYS A 30 15.21 15.68 -22.86
N ALA A 31 15.75 16.16 -23.98
CA ALA A 31 14.95 16.47 -25.16
C ALA A 31 14.28 15.21 -25.74
N THR A 32 15.00 14.09 -25.70
CA THR A 32 14.50 12.77 -26.08
C THR A 32 13.39 12.29 -25.14
N ALA A 33 13.53 12.52 -23.82
CA ALA A 33 12.51 12.18 -22.84
C ALA A 33 11.23 13.03 -23.01
N ASP A 34 11.37 14.34 -23.16
CA ASP A 34 10.23 15.25 -23.37
C ASP A 34 9.48 14.91 -24.67
N ARG A 35 10.20 14.54 -25.74
CA ARG A 35 9.58 14.05 -26.98
C ARG A 35 8.80 12.77 -26.78
N ALA A 36 9.34 11.80 -26.03
CA ALA A 36 8.64 10.56 -25.71
C ALA A 36 7.38 10.82 -24.86
N LEU A 37 7.44 11.73 -23.89
CA LEU A 37 6.28 12.15 -23.10
C LEU A 37 5.21 12.85 -23.94
N ALA A 38 5.62 13.74 -24.85
CA ALA A 38 4.72 14.45 -25.75
C ALA A 38 3.92 13.51 -26.66
N THR A 39 4.44 12.32 -26.95
CA THR A 39 3.71 11.30 -27.72
C THR A 39 2.52 10.70 -26.96
N GLY A 40 2.49 10.83 -25.62
CA GLY A 40 1.43 10.27 -24.77
C GLY A 40 1.48 8.74 -24.60
N TYR A 41 2.46 8.06 -25.22
CA TYR A 41 2.68 6.62 -25.03
C TYR A 41 3.47 6.30 -23.76
N PHE A 42 4.29 7.25 -23.32
CA PHE A 42 5.18 7.10 -22.18
C PHE A 42 4.75 7.97 -21.01
N ARG A 43 5.04 7.50 -19.79
CA ARG A 43 5.02 8.32 -18.59
C ARG A 43 6.42 8.41 -17.99
N LEU A 44 6.72 9.58 -17.43
CA LEU A 44 7.93 9.78 -16.66
C LEU A 44 7.76 9.00 -15.36
N VAL A 45 8.64 8.03 -15.15
CA VAL A 45 8.83 7.41 -13.85
C VAL A 45 9.99 8.17 -13.25
N ASP A 46 9.69 9.23 -12.50
CA ASP A 46 10.73 9.91 -11.73
C ASP A 46 11.43 8.85 -10.87
N GLY A 47 12.76 8.75 -11.01
CA GLY A 47 13.60 7.75 -10.36
C GLY A 47 13.70 7.92 -8.85
N LYS A 48 12.57 8.01 -8.16
CA LYS A 48 12.43 7.31 -6.89
C LYS A 48 12.29 5.86 -7.26
N GLU A 49 13.31 5.09 -6.92
CA GLU A 49 13.16 3.66 -6.70
C GLU A 49 11.75 3.39 -6.19
N GLU A 50 11.03 2.49 -6.87
CA GLU A 50 10.04 1.67 -6.19
C GLU A 50 10.78 0.93 -5.07
N THR A 51 11.08 1.63 -3.96
CA THR A 51 10.74 1.05 -2.67
C THR A 51 9.27 0.73 -2.86
N PRO A 52 8.84 -0.54 -2.80
CA PRO A 52 7.46 -0.87 -3.05
C PRO A 52 6.63 0.02 -2.12
N GLU A 53 6.00 1.05 -2.68
CA GLU A 53 4.91 1.72 -2.01
C GLU A 53 3.97 0.57 -1.69
N PRO A 54 3.75 0.27 -0.40
CA PRO A 54 2.97 -0.88 -0.06
C PRO A 54 1.64 -0.64 -0.73
N VAL A 55 1.35 -1.52 -1.68
CA VAL A 55 0.02 -1.92 -2.07
C VAL A 55 -0.85 -1.74 -0.81
N PRO A 56 -2.03 -1.11 -0.86
CA PRO A 56 -3.00 -1.26 0.20
C PRO A 56 -3.53 -2.71 0.19
N GLU A 57 -2.63 -3.69 0.12
CA GLU A 57 -2.80 -4.99 0.69
C GLU A 57 -3.17 -4.75 2.13
N LYS A 58 -4.26 -5.39 2.52
CA LYS A 58 -4.70 -5.56 3.90
C LYS A 58 -3.48 -6.03 4.71
N LYS A 59 -2.67 -5.10 5.23
CA LYS A 59 -1.52 -5.46 6.05
C LYS A 59 -2.09 -6.08 7.31
N ALA A 60 -1.91 -7.39 7.42
CA ALA A 60 -1.94 -8.05 8.71
C ALA A 60 -0.88 -7.34 9.54
N TYR A 61 -1.33 -6.58 10.54
CA TYR A 61 -0.42 -5.87 11.41
C TYR A 61 0.15 -6.91 12.36
N THR A 62 1.46 -6.98 12.52
CA THR A 62 2.02 -7.87 13.54
C THR A 62 1.86 -7.24 14.92
N LYS A 63 1.88 -8.05 15.98
CA LYS A 63 1.79 -7.57 17.37
C LYS A 63 2.82 -6.47 17.67
N GLU A 64 4.04 -6.63 17.15
CA GLU A 64 5.14 -5.70 17.33
C GLU A 64 4.91 -4.35 16.63
N GLU A 65 4.30 -4.36 15.43
CA GLU A 65 3.92 -3.14 14.73
C GLU A 65 2.81 -2.38 15.45
N LEU A 66 1.82 -3.10 15.98
CA LEU A 66 0.75 -2.53 16.79
C LEU A 66 1.30 -1.98 18.12
N ASP A 67 2.24 -2.69 18.74
CA ASP A 67 2.97 -2.22 19.93
C ASP A 67 4.03 -1.15 19.64
N ALA A 68 4.30 -0.81 18.38
CA ALA A 68 5.08 0.37 18.00
C ALA A 68 4.20 1.59 17.66
N MET A 69 2.95 1.37 17.21
CA MET A 69 2.02 2.44 16.82
C MET A 69 1.52 3.27 18.01
N THR A 70 1.05 4.49 17.79
CA THR A 70 0.44 5.27 18.89
C THR A 70 -0.97 4.74 19.24
N ILE A 71 -1.45 5.01 20.46
CA ILE A 71 -2.82 4.64 20.87
C ILE A 71 -3.87 5.24 19.91
N ILE A 72 -3.61 6.41 19.34
CA ILE A 72 -4.49 7.06 18.36
C ILE A 72 -4.58 6.20 17.07
N GLN A 73 -3.43 5.79 16.53
CA GLN A 73 -3.38 4.94 15.33
C GLN A 73 -4.00 3.56 15.56
N LEU A 74 -3.79 2.97 16.73
CA LEU A 74 -4.45 1.71 17.11
C LEU A 74 -5.97 1.84 17.14
N ARG A 75 -6.50 2.96 17.64
CA ARG A 75 -7.95 3.21 17.64
C ARG A 75 -8.50 3.32 16.23
N GLU A 76 -7.80 4.02 15.34
CA GLU A 76 -8.20 4.14 13.94
C GLU A 76 -8.16 2.80 13.21
N ALA A 77 -7.09 2.01 13.41
CA ALA A 77 -6.96 0.67 12.86
C ALA A 77 -8.07 -0.25 13.39
N ALA A 78 -8.38 -0.17 14.67
CA ALA A 78 -9.45 -0.95 15.28
C ALA A 78 -10.84 -0.56 14.73
N THR A 79 -11.12 0.73 14.57
CA THR A 79 -12.37 1.20 13.95
C THR A 79 -12.49 0.76 12.50
N LYS A 80 -11.38 0.80 11.73
CA LYS A 80 -11.33 0.27 10.36
C LYS A 80 -11.56 -1.24 10.29
N ALA A 81 -11.12 -1.97 11.31
CA ALA A 81 -11.35 -3.41 11.45
C ALA A 81 -12.76 -3.76 11.97
N GLY A 82 -13.62 -2.77 12.24
CA GLY A 82 -15.00 -2.98 12.69
C GLY A 82 -15.15 -3.09 14.21
N ILE A 83 -14.10 -2.84 14.99
CA ILE A 83 -14.13 -2.85 16.46
C ILE A 83 -14.78 -1.55 16.94
N LYS A 84 -15.91 -1.69 17.62
CA LYS A 84 -16.63 -0.60 18.30
C LYS A 84 -16.03 -0.44 19.71
N ASP A 85 -16.12 0.76 20.29
CA ASP A 85 -15.64 1.08 21.66
C ASP A 85 -14.11 1.15 21.88
N THR A 86 -13.35 1.52 20.85
CA THR A 86 -11.89 1.71 20.91
C THR A 86 -11.40 2.78 21.90
N LYS A 87 -12.29 3.65 22.38
CA LYS A 87 -11.98 4.74 23.33
C LYS A 87 -11.78 4.29 24.77
N ALA A 88 -12.42 3.19 25.18
CA ALA A 88 -12.31 2.65 26.55
C ALA A 88 -11.24 1.55 26.68
N LEU A 89 -10.76 1.03 25.55
CA LEU A 89 -9.80 -0.09 25.51
C LEU A 89 -8.36 0.36 25.77
N LYS A 90 -7.61 -0.48 26.49
CA LYS A 90 -6.17 -0.29 26.66
C LYS A 90 -5.47 -0.64 25.36
N ARG A 91 -4.22 -0.18 25.25
CA ARG A 91 -3.35 -0.47 24.11
C ARG A 91 -3.30 -1.97 23.76
N ALA A 92 -3.06 -2.81 24.77
CA ALA A 92 -3.00 -4.26 24.60
C ALA A 92 -4.33 -4.85 24.07
N ASP A 93 -5.46 -4.35 24.57
CA ASP A 93 -6.78 -4.80 24.13
C ASP A 93 -7.03 -4.40 22.66
N LEU A 94 -6.67 -3.18 22.27
CA LEU A 94 -6.78 -2.71 20.88
C LEU A 94 -5.94 -3.58 19.93
N THR A 95 -4.68 -3.84 20.28
CA THR A 95 -3.77 -4.70 19.52
C THR A 95 -4.35 -6.11 19.33
N ASN A 96 -4.83 -6.72 20.42
CA ASN A 96 -5.41 -8.06 20.37
C ASN A 96 -6.69 -8.11 19.52
N ASN A 97 -7.57 -7.12 19.64
CA ASN A 97 -8.79 -7.08 18.83
C ASN A 97 -8.48 -6.91 17.33
N ILE A 98 -7.48 -6.09 16.97
CA ILE A 98 -7.05 -5.91 15.57
C ILE A 98 -6.48 -7.21 15.00
N LEU A 99 -5.61 -7.90 15.74
CA LEU A 99 -5.05 -9.20 15.36
C LEU A 99 -6.15 -10.23 15.15
N TRP A 100 -7.11 -10.27 16.06
CA TRP A 100 -8.26 -11.18 15.99
C TRP A 100 -9.14 -10.91 14.77
N ALA A 101 -9.42 -9.64 14.47
CA ALA A 101 -10.14 -9.24 13.26
C ALA A 101 -9.38 -9.60 11.95
N GLN A 102 -8.07 -9.78 12.04
CA GLN A 102 -7.21 -10.25 10.94
C GLN A 102 -7.09 -11.79 10.88
N GLY A 103 -7.65 -12.51 11.86
CA GLY A 103 -7.59 -13.97 11.95
C GLY A 103 -6.37 -14.53 12.68
N ASP A 104 -5.59 -13.67 13.36
CA ASP A 104 -4.49 -14.09 14.23
C ASP A 104 -4.98 -14.21 15.69
N TYR A 105 -5.06 -15.45 16.16
CA TYR A 105 -5.56 -15.83 17.48
C TYR A 105 -4.43 -16.07 18.51
N SER A 106 -3.18 -15.77 18.16
CA SER A 106 -2.00 -16.09 18.97
C SER A 106 -2.00 -15.43 20.36
N THR A 107 -2.67 -14.29 20.52
CA THR A 107 -2.63 -13.48 21.75
C THR A 107 -3.70 -13.81 22.79
N GLY A 108 -4.50 -14.87 22.57
CA GLY A 108 -5.59 -15.25 23.47
C GLY A 108 -6.84 -14.37 23.28
N SER A 109 -8.01 -14.92 23.59
CA SER A 109 -9.31 -14.30 23.30
C SER A 109 -9.41 -12.86 23.85
N PRO A 110 -9.66 -11.85 22.99
CA PRO A 110 -10.05 -10.53 23.45
C PRO A 110 -11.35 -10.68 24.26
N THR A 111 -11.40 -10.08 25.45
CA THR A 111 -12.59 -10.13 26.30
C THR A 111 -13.82 -9.73 25.51
N MET A 112 -14.85 -10.58 25.55
CA MET A 112 -16.13 -10.46 24.84
C MET A 112 -16.61 -9.01 24.71
N ILE A 113 -16.26 -8.33 23.61
CA ILE A 113 -17.03 -7.20 23.10
C ILE A 113 -18.04 -7.83 22.17
N ASP A 114 -19.02 -8.40 22.85
CA ASP A 114 -20.37 -8.65 22.43
C ASP A 114 -20.62 -8.90 20.95
N LEU A 115 -21.00 -10.15 20.71
CA LEU A 115 -21.92 -10.62 19.68
C LEU A 115 -23.29 -9.86 19.68
N GLN A 116 -23.36 -8.60 20.09
CA GLN A 116 -24.56 -7.75 20.08
C GLN A 116 -24.40 -6.67 19.01
N LYS A 117 -24.80 -7.02 17.79
CA LYS A 117 -25.81 -6.29 17.01
C LYS A 117 -25.82 -6.84 15.60
N GLU A 118 -26.63 -7.87 15.40
CA GLU A 118 -27.57 -7.98 14.28
C GLU A 118 -28.37 -9.27 14.45
N ILE A 119 -29.43 -9.22 15.28
CA ILE A 119 -30.80 -9.65 14.95
C ILE A 119 -31.75 -8.72 15.70
#